data_AF-A0A2B9PK54-F1
#
_entry.id   AF-A0A2B9PK54-F1
#
_cell.length_a   1.000
_cell.length_b   1.000
_cell.length_c   1.000
_cell.angle_alpha   90.00
_cell.angle_beta   90.00
_cell.angle_gamma   90.00
#
_symmetry.space_group_name_H-M   'P 1'
#
loop_
_entity.id
_entity.type
_entity.pdbx_description
1 polymer ?
#
loop_
_entity_poly.entity_id
_entity_poly.type
_entity_poly.pdbx_seq_one_letter_code
_entity_poly.pdbx_strand_id
1 'polypeptide(L)'
;KDGKKVETLRTDKTGKVISTKLEPGKYTLKETKAPQGYKLLKEEIEVVVEANKVVQVQVENAKELGSLQVVKKDAESGKVLEGAEF
;
A
#
# COMPACT_ATOMS: atom_id res chain seq x y z
N LYS A 1 -2.18 -21.95 -7.24
CA LYS A 1 -0.84 -22.60 -7.36
C LYS A 1 0.17 -21.50 -7.12
N ASP A 2 0.69 -21.40 -5.90
CA ASP A 2 1.68 -20.37 -5.56
C ASP A 2 2.91 -20.56 -6.44
N GLY A 3 3.19 -19.55 -7.28
CA GLY A 3 4.44 -19.47 -8.01
C GLY A 3 5.61 -19.53 -7.04
N LYS A 4 6.72 -20.14 -7.46
CA LYS A 4 7.95 -20.19 -6.64
C LYS A 4 8.39 -18.76 -6.34
N LYS A 5 8.55 -18.41 -5.06
CA LYS A 5 9.11 -17.10 -4.67
C LYS A 5 10.51 -16.94 -5.28
N VAL A 6 10.68 -15.89 -6.08
CA VAL A 6 11.96 -15.59 -6.75
C VAL A 6 12.82 -14.69 -5.87
N GLU A 7 12.28 -13.56 -5.41
CA GLU A 7 13.00 -12.55 -4.63
C GLU A 7 12.05 -11.84 -3.67
N THR A 8 12.59 -11.09 -2.69
CA THR A 8 11.82 -10.16 -1.85
C THR A 8 12.45 -8.78 -1.95
N LEU A 9 11.67 -7.81 -2.44
CA LEU A 9 12.12 -6.44 -2.67
C LEU A 9 11.58 -5.51 -1.59
N ARG A 10 12.34 -4.45 -1.28
CA ARG A 10 11.93 -3.39 -0.37
C ARG A 10 12.28 -2.03 -0.96
N THR A 11 11.29 -1.16 -1.07
CA THR A 11 11.49 0.22 -1.53
C THR A 11 12.31 1.02 -0.53
N ASP A 12 13.14 1.91 -1.06
CA ASP A 12 13.96 2.84 -0.29
C ASP A 12 13.20 4.13 0.07
N LYS A 13 13.91 5.11 0.63
CA LYS A 13 13.34 6.41 1.04
C LYS A 13 12.81 7.24 -0.13
N THR A 14 13.20 6.92 -1.36
CA THR A 14 12.71 7.57 -2.58
C THR A 14 11.53 6.83 -3.22
N GLY A 15 11.09 5.72 -2.61
CA GLY A 15 10.02 4.87 -3.12
C GLY A 15 10.47 3.92 -4.23
N LYS A 16 11.78 3.73 -4.43
CA LYS A 16 12.33 2.92 -5.52
C LYS A 16 13.01 1.65 -5.01
N VAL A 17 13.02 0.63 -5.85
CA VAL A 17 13.82 -0.60 -5.66
C VAL A 17 14.15 -1.17 -7.03
N ILE A 18 15.34 -1.78 -7.16
CA ILE A 18 15.77 -2.52 -8.35
C ILE A 18 16.03 -3.95 -7.90
N SER A 19 15.49 -4.92 -8.64
CA SER A 19 15.73 -6.34 -8.38
C SER A 19 17.16 -6.74 -8.71
N THR A 20 17.55 -7.94 -8.31
CA THR A 20 18.68 -8.62 -8.95
C THR A 20 18.41 -8.90 -10.42
N LYS A 21 19.44 -9.33 -11.17
CA LYS A 21 19.29 -9.73 -12.57
C LYS A 21 18.42 -11.00 -12.64
N LEU A 22 17.26 -10.87 -13.28
CA LEU A 22 16.35 -11.98 -13.54
C LEU A 22 16.50 -12.47 -14.98
N GLU A 23 16.20 -13.74 -15.22
CA GLU A 23 16.08 -14.27 -16.57
C GLU A 23 14.89 -13.62 -17.31
N PRO A 24 14.94 -13.48 -18.64
CA PRO A 24 13.78 -13.01 -19.40
C PRO A 24 12.59 -13.94 -19.23
N GLY A 25 11.41 -13.38 -18.94
CA GLY A 25 10.23 -14.19 -18.66
C GLY A 25 9.08 -13.42 -18.04
N LYS A 26 7.98 -14.12 -17.75
CA LYS A 26 6.82 -13.58 -17.05
C LYS A 26 6.98 -13.79 -15.55
N TYR A 27 6.79 -12.73 -14.79
CA TYR A 27 6.83 -12.70 -13.34
C TYR A 27 5.56 -12.08 -12.79
N THR A 28 5.28 -12.39 -11.53
CA THR A 28 4.18 -11.80 -10.78
C THR A 28 4.76 -10.99 -9.62
N LEU A 29 4.45 -9.71 -9.59
CA LEU A 29 4.76 -8.82 -8.48
C LEU A 29 3.57 -8.78 -7.52
N LYS A 30 3.84 -9.08 -6.25
CA LYS A 30 2.84 -9.10 -5.18
C LYS A 30 3.32 -8.28 -4.00
N GLU A 31 2.51 -7.31 -3.57
CA GLU A 31 2.79 -6.59 -2.33
C GLU A 31 2.47 -7.50 -1.13
N THR A 32 3.48 -7.75 -0.28
CA THR A 32 3.31 -8.59 0.91
C THR A 32 3.22 -7.78 2.20
N LYS A 33 3.63 -6.50 2.15
CA LYS A 33 3.57 -5.56 3.27
C LYS A 33 3.47 -4.13 2.76
N ALA A 34 2.40 -3.45 3.13
CA ALA A 34 2.21 -2.03 2.84
C ALA A 34 3.10 -1.14 3.73
N PRO A 35 3.47 0.06 3.25
CA PRO A 35 3.97 1.13 4.10
C PRO A 35 2.98 1.51 5.20
N GLN A 36 3.47 2.11 6.28
CA GLN A 36 2.60 2.59 7.37
C GLN A 36 1.59 3.63 6.86
N GLY A 37 0.32 3.45 7.21
CA GLY A 37 -0.77 4.36 6.81
C GLY A 37 -1.33 4.13 5.40
N TYR A 38 -0.96 3.01 4.75
CA TYR A 38 -1.44 2.62 3.43
C TYR A 38 -2.07 1.23 3.45
N LYS A 39 -3.12 1.05 2.65
CA LYS A 39 -3.79 -0.23 2.48
C LYS A 39 -2.90 -1.17 1.67
N LEU A 40 -2.85 -2.44 2.08
CA LEU A 40 -2.17 -3.48 1.32
C LEU A 40 -2.88 -3.72 -0.02
N LEU A 41 -2.12 -3.62 -1.12
CA LEU A 41 -2.58 -3.97 -2.44
C LEU A 41 -2.76 -5.49 -2.54
N LYS A 42 -3.99 -5.93 -2.76
CA LYS A 42 -4.32 -7.37 -2.91
C LYS A 42 -4.17 -7.88 -4.34
N GLU A 43 -4.15 -6.96 -5.30
CA GLU A 43 -4.00 -7.28 -6.71
C GLU A 43 -2.57 -7.68 -7.02
N GLU A 44 -2.43 -8.67 -7.89
CA GLU A 44 -1.13 -9.13 -8.38
C GLU A 44 -0.84 -8.47 -9.74
N ILE A 45 0.39 -8.03 -9.93
CA ILE A 45 0.81 -7.30 -11.14
C ILE A 45 1.69 -8.21 -11.98
N GLU A 46 1.30 -8.45 -13.23
CA GLU A 46 2.14 -9.20 -14.18
C GLU A 46 3.23 -8.30 -14.75
N VAL A 47 4.46 -8.81 -14.77
CA VAL A 47 5.64 -8.11 -15.29
C VAL A 47 6.36 -9.02 -16.27
N VAL A 48 6.67 -8.52 -17.46
CA VAL A 48 7.46 -9.24 -18.45
C VAL A 48 8.87 -8.68 -18.43
N VAL A 49 9.85 -9.46 -17.96
CA VAL A 49 11.26 -9.09 -17.98
C VAL A 49 11.85 -9.44 -19.34
N GLU A 50 12.53 -8.48 -19.97
CA GLU A 50 13.20 -8.64 -21.25
C GLU A 50 14.73 -8.62 -21.08
N ALA A 51 15.45 -9.34 -21.95
CA ALA A 51 16.90 -9.36 -21.93
C ALA A 51 17.50 -7.95 -22.10
N ASN A 52 18.49 -7.62 -21.27
CA ASN A 52 19.25 -6.36 -21.32
C ASN A 52 18.42 -5.07 -21.19
N LYS A 53 17.21 -5.15 -20.60
CA LYS A 53 16.36 -3.99 -20.35
C LYS A 53 15.97 -3.89 -18.88
N VAL A 54 15.75 -2.65 -18.43
CA VAL A 54 15.13 -2.37 -17.13
C VAL A 54 13.66 -2.06 -17.39
N VAL A 55 12.79 -2.95 -16.93
CA VAL A 55 11.33 -2.76 -17.03
C VAL A 55 10.88 -1.96 -15.81
N GLN A 56 10.25 -0.81 -16.06
CA GLN A 56 9.72 0.05 -15.01
C GLN A 56 8.27 -0.28 -14.75
N VAL A 57 7.91 -0.45 -13.49
CA VAL A 57 6.55 -0.72 -13.04
C VAL A 57 6.22 0.29 -11.95
N GLN A 58 5.08 0.97 -12.08
CA GLN A 58 4.56 1.88 -11.07
C GLN A 58 3.42 1.18 -10.33
N VAL A 59 3.44 1.27 -9.00
CA VAL A 59 2.47 0.64 -8.10
C VAL A 59 1.98 1.71 -7.13
N GLU A 60 0.67 1.81 -6.98
CA GLU A 60 0.02 2.80 -6.12
C GLU A 60 -0.73 2.13 -4.97
N ASN A 61 -0.68 2.75 -3.79
CA ASN A 61 -1.46 2.33 -2.64
C ASN A 61 -2.44 3.42 -2.22
N ALA A 62 -3.65 3.01 -1.86
CA ALA A 62 -4.62 3.89 -1.21
C ALA A 62 -4.22 4.12 0.25
N LYS A 63 -4.34 5.37 0.74
CA LYS A 63 -4.14 5.66 2.17
C LYS A 63 -5.21 4.97 3.02
N GLU A 64 -4.80 4.53 4.20
CA GLU A 64 -5.73 4.20 5.27
C GLU A 64 -6.23 5.50 5.88
N LEU A 65 -7.54 5.71 5.81
CA LEU A 65 -8.21 6.87 6.37
C LEU A 65 -9.01 6.42 7.59
N GLY A 66 -8.91 7.19 8.66
CA GLY A 66 -9.75 7.05 9.85
C GLY A 66 -10.89 8.07 9.85
N SER A 67 -11.83 7.86 10.76
CA SER A 67 -12.86 8.84 11.11
C SER A 67 -12.71 9.25 12.58
N LEU A 68 -13.02 10.52 12.87
CA LEU A 68 -13.14 11.02 14.23
C LEU A 68 -14.63 11.17 14.55
N GLN A 69 -15.06 10.61 15.68
CA GLN A 69 -16.39 10.85 16.23
C GLN A 69 -16.27 11.76 17.44
N VAL A 70 -17.00 12.89 17.41
CA VAL A 70 -17.10 13.83 18.53
C VAL A 70 -18.51 13.74 19.11
N VAL A 71 -18.61 13.65 20.45
CA VAL A 71 -19.89 13.68 21.17
C VAL A 71 -19.88 14.88 22.11
N LYS A 72 -20.64 15.93 21.78
CA LYS A 72 -20.74 17.12 22.62
C LYS A 72 -21.81 16.91 23.70
N LYS A 73 -21.42 17.09 24.95
CA LYS A 73 -22.32 17.02 26.10
C LYS A 73 -22.24 18.30 26.92
N ASP A 74 -23.34 18.58 27.62
CA ASP A 74 -23.38 19.51 28.73
C ASP A 74 -22.57 18.95 29.92
N ALA A 75 -21.85 19.83 30.61
CA ALA A 75 -20.88 19.41 31.63
C ALA A 75 -21.53 18.93 32.94
N GLU A 76 -22.70 19.47 33.29
CA GLU A 76 -23.38 19.18 34.55
C GLU A 76 -24.44 18.08 34.37
N SER A 77 -25.30 18.22 33.36
CA SER A 77 -26.42 17.31 33.12
C SER A 77 -26.05 16.09 32.27
N GLY A 78 -24.94 16.15 31.51
CA GLY A 78 -24.53 15.10 30.58
C GLY A 78 -25.39 14.98 29.31
N LYS A 79 -26.38 15.87 29.13
CA LYS A 79 -27.26 15.90 27.96
C LYS A 79 -26.45 16.20 26.69
N VAL A 80 -26.80 15.56 25.58
CA VAL A 80 -26.17 15.83 24.26
C VAL A 80 -26.59 17.21 23.75
N LEU A 81 -25.64 17.94 23.19
CA LEU A 81 -25.84 19.29 22.65
C LEU A 81 -25.71 19.28 21.13
N GLU A 82 -26.72 19.82 20.45
CA GLU A 82 -26.76 19.98 18.98
C GLU A 82 -26.28 21.38 18.56
N GLY A 83 -25.89 21.52 17.29
CA GLY A 83 -25.54 22.81 16.67
C GLY A 83 -24.13 23.34 16.94
N ALA A 84 -23.26 22.57 17.60
CA ALA A 84 -21.86 22.94 17.76
C ALA A 84 -21.04 22.63 16.49
N GLU A 85 -20.29 23.62 16.01
CA GLU A 85 -19.29 23.48 14.94
C GLU A 85 -17.87 23.46 15.56
N PHE A 86 -16.97 22.67 14.96
CA PHE A 86 -15.59 22.48 15.40
C PHE A 86 -14.63 22.61 14.22
#